data_AF-A0A9D1X701-F1
#
_entry.id   AF-A0A9D1X701-F1
#
_cell.length_a   1.000
_cell.length_b   1.000
_cell.length_c   1.000
_cell.angle_alpha   90.00
_cell.angle_beta   90.00
_cell.angle_gamma   90.00
#
_symmetry.space_group_name_H-M   'P 1'
#
loop_
_entity.id
_entity.type
_entity.pdbx_description
1 polymer ?
#
loop_
_entity_poly.entity_id
_entity_poly.type
_entity_poly.pdbx_seq_one_letter_code
_entity_poly.pdbx_strand_id
1 'polypeptide(L)'
;GANLTLTGKNIKVVGDDPSVGITLTDGEGTETRIKAGAIGLNQPSKLIFLVPASLAAGDYTLTITTQFNGGYQLKTPRSVSQTIKVAEPEEEGGTPGGV
;
A
#
# COMPACT_ATOMS: atom_id res chain seq x y z
N GLY A 1 9.08 0.01 9.81
CA GLY A 1 8.07 0.00 8.74
C GLY A 1 8.73 0.54 7.50
N ALA A 2 8.47 -0.04 6.33
CA ALA A 2 9.13 0.34 5.08
C ALA A 2 8.23 1.26 4.24
N ASN A 3 8.82 2.16 3.45
CA ASN A 3 8.07 2.95 2.49
C ASN A 3 7.82 2.12 1.23
N LEU A 4 6.56 1.96 0.85
CA LEU A 4 6.18 1.35 -0.42
C LEU A 4 5.78 2.45 -1.40
N THR A 5 6.41 2.43 -2.56
CA THR A 5 6.06 3.32 -3.68
C THR A 5 5.26 2.54 -4.70
N LEU A 6 4.06 3.04 -5.02
CA LEU A 6 3.26 2.52 -6.12
C LEU A 6 3.12 3.58 -7.21
N THR A 7 3.35 3.18 -8.46
CA THR A 7 3.10 4.00 -9.63
C THR A 7 1.95 3.41 -10.44
N GLY A 8 1.11 4.27 -11.00
CA GLY A 8 -0.05 3.83 -11.77
C GLY A 8 -0.76 4.98 -12.47
N LYS A 9 -2.03 4.77 -12.81
CA LYS A 9 -2.89 5.79 -13.41
C LYS A 9 -4.18 5.90 -12.63
N ASN A 10 -4.55 7.11 -12.25
CA ASN A 10 -5.74 7.42 -11.45
C ASN A 10 -5.80 6.66 -10.12
N ILE A 11 -4.66 6.49 -9.45
CA ILE A 11 -4.54 5.75 -8.18
C ILE A 11 -4.64 6.65 -6.94
N LYS A 12 -4.85 7.97 -7.10
CA LYS A 12 -5.04 8.89 -5.97
C LYS A 12 -6.15 8.37 -5.07
N VAL A 13 -5.89 8.22 -3.78
CA VAL A 13 -6.87 7.78 -2.78
C VAL A 13 -7.68 8.99 -2.31
N VAL A 14 -8.92 9.10 -2.77
CA VAL A 14 -9.86 10.15 -2.37
C VAL A 14 -11.29 9.70 -2.62
N GLY A 15 -12.20 10.15 -1.76
CA GLY A 15 -13.63 9.85 -1.78
C GLY A 15 -14.22 9.89 -0.37
N ASP A 16 -15.54 9.94 -0.30
CA ASP A 16 -16.32 10.03 0.95
C ASP A 16 -16.73 8.64 1.47
N ASP A 17 -16.66 7.63 0.62
CA ASP A 17 -17.01 6.26 1.00
C ASP A 17 -16.00 5.69 2.01
N PRO A 18 -16.45 5.06 3.11
CA PRO A 18 -15.56 4.54 4.15
C PRO A 18 -14.61 3.45 3.66
N SER A 19 -14.91 2.79 2.54
CA SER A 19 -14.01 1.80 1.92
C SER A 19 -12.80 2.44 1.24
N VAL A 20 -12.82 3.74 0.92
CA VAL A 20 -11.71 4.47 0.28
C VAL A 20 -10.46 4.47 1.15
N GLY A 21 -9.37 3.91 0.62
CA GLY A 21 -8.16 3.68 1.37
C GLY A 21 -7.23 2.68 0.69
N ILE A 22 -6.20 2.28 1.43
CA ILE A 22 -5.24 1.26 1.03
C ILE A 22 -5.32 0.13 2.05
N THR A 23 -5.44 -1.10 1.57
CA THR A 23 -5.50 -2.31 2.39
C THR A 23 -4.47 -3.33 1.92
N LEU A 24 -3.93 -4.09 2.86
CA LEU A 24 -3.03 -5.20 2.64
C LEU A 24 -3.71 -6.46 3.18
N THR A 25 -3.95 -7.44 2.34
CA THR A 25 -4.54 -8.72 2.74
C THR A 25 -3.47 -9.81 2.69
N ASP A 26 -3.24 -10.53 3.78
CA ASP A 26 -2.30 -11.67 3.76
C ASP A 26 -2.90 -12.89 3.04
N GLY A 27 -2.10 -13.96 2.91
CA GLY A 27 -2.55 -15.22 2.34
C GLY A 27 -3.63 -15.95 3.16
N GLU A 28 -3.83 -15.57 4.42
CA GLU A 28 -4.85 -16.13 5.31
C GLU A 28 -6.18 -15.34 5.26
N GLY A 29 -6.19 -14.18 4.57
CA GLY A 29 -7.35 -13.30 4.42
C GLY A 29 -7.42 -12.17 5.45
N THR A 30 -6.41 -11.98 6.29
CA THR A 30 -6.37 -10.88 7.27
C THR A 30 -6.14 -9.55 6.56
N GLU A 31 -7.11 -8.65 6.64
CA GLU A 31 -7.00 -7.31 6.08
C GLU A 31 -6.37 -6.33 7.09
N THR A 32 -5.27 -5.71 6.68
CA THR A 32 -4.61 -4.61 7.38
C THR A 32 -4.80 -3.32 6.60
N ARG A 33 -5.53 -2.36 7.18
CA ARG A 33 -5.75 -1.05 6.56
C ARG A 33 -4.62 -0.09 6.88
N ILE A 34 -4.06 0.55 5.85
CA ILE A 34 -3.06 1.61 6.01
C ILE A 34 -3.77 2.88 6.50
N LYS A 35 -3.27 3.46 7.59
CA LYS A 35 -3.79 4.70 8.15
C LYS A 35 -3.53 5.85 7.18
N ALA A 36 -4.47 6.79 7.05
CA ALA A 36 -4.30 7.96 6.18
C ALA A 36 -3.04 8.78 6.52
N GLY A 37 -2.70 8.91 7.80
CA GLY A 37 -1.48 9.60 8.24
C GLY A 37 -0.16 8.88 7.89
N ALA A 38 -0.22 7.62 7.44
CA ALA A 38 0.93 6.87 6.94
C ALA A 38 1.16 7.05 5.43
N ILE A 39 0.28 7.78 4.73
CA ILE A 39 0.44 8.10 3.31
C ILE A 39 1.31 9.36 3.19
N GLY A 40 2.56 9.19 2.76
CA GLY A 40 3.50 10.29 2.54
C GLY A 40 3.30 11.01 1.21
N LEU A 41 2.73 10.35 0.20
CA LEU A 41 2.42 10.96 -1.11
C LEU A 41 1.12 10.37 -1.67
N ASN A 42 0.20 11.25 -2.08
CA ASN A 42 -1.09 10.88 -2.66
C ASN A 42 -1.35 11.59 -4.00
N GLN A 43 -0.73 11.12 -5.08
CA GLN A 43 -0.87 11.67 -6.42
C GLN A 43 -1.65 10.73 -7.35
N PRO A 44 -2.32 11.24 -8.40
CA PRO A 44 -3.00 10.43 -9.40
C PRO A 44 -2.15 9.34 -10.04
N SER A 45 -0.83 9.56 -10.16
CA SER A 45 0.10 8.63 -10.81
C SER A 45 1.06 7.94 -9.83
N LYS A 46 1.12 8.38 -8.58
CA LYS A 46 2.10 7.90 -7.61
C LYS A 46 1.55 7.96 -6.19
N LEU A 47 1.63 6.85 -5.47
CA LEU A 47 1.39 6.76 -4.04
C LEU A 47 2.67 6.37 -3.33
N ILE A 48 2.92 6.98 -2.18
CA ILE A 48 3.96 6.53 -1.24
C ILE A 48 3.29 6.41 0.12
N PHE A 49 3.39 5.25 0.74
CA PHE A 49 2.84 5.00 2.06
C PHE A 49 3.72 4.06 2.87
N LEU A 50 3.63 4.17 4.18
CA LEU A 50 4.41 3.37 5.10
C LEU A 50 3.67 2.07 5.43
N VAL A 51 4.33 0.95 5.17
CA VAL A 51 3.87 -0.39 5.53
C VAL A 51 4.17 -0.62 7.01
N PRO A 52 3.17 -0.97 7.84
CA PRO A 52 3.37 -1.28 9.25
C PRO A 52 4.46 -2.34 9.46
N ALA A 53 5.32 -2.15 10.45
CA ALA A 53 6.35 -3.14 10.80
C ALA A 53 5.77 -4.40 11.46
N SER A 54 4.51 -4.36 11.86
CA SER A 54 3.78 -5.49 12.46
C SER A 54 3.32 -6.52 11.43
N LEU A 55 3.48 -6.25 10.14
CA LEU A 55 3.19 -7.22 9.09
C LEU A 55 4.34 -8.22 9.02
N ALA A 56 3.99 -9.52 9.04
CA ALA A 56 4.95 -10.59 8.86
C ALA A 56 5.53 -10.56 7.44
N ALA A 57 6.69 -11.20 7.26
CA ALA A 57 7.19 -11.46 5.92
C ALA A 57 6.23 -12.40 5.18
N GLY A 58 5.93 -12.10 3.93
CA GLY A 58 5.01 -12.92 3.14
C GLY A 58 4.47 -12.25 1.90
N ASP A 59 3.63 -12.99 1.19
CA ASP A 59 2.86 -12.49 0.05
C ASP A 59 1.58 -11.82 0.54
N TYR A 60 1.38 -10.56 0.12
CA TYR A 60 0.21 -9.77 0.45
C TYR A 60 -0.46 -9.27 -0.82
N THR A 61 -1.77 -9.17 -0.79
CA THR A 61 -2.56 -8.48 -1.80
C THR A 61 -2.76 -7.04 -1.38
N LEU A 62 -2.07 -6.12 -2.03
CA LEU A 62 -2.29 -4.69 -1.89
C LEU A 62 -3.54 -4.30 -2.69
N THR A 63 -4.56 -3.80 -2.02
CA THR A 63 -5.77 -3.27 -2.66
C THR A 63 -5.87 -1.77 -2.41
N ILE A 64 -6.05 -1.02 -3.48
CA ILE A 64 -6.34 0.42 -3.42
C ILE A 64 -7.78 0.61 -3.80
N THR A 65 -8.54 1.24 -2.91
CA THR A 65 -9.92 1.64 -3.14
C THR A 65 -9.98 3.16 -3.24
N THR A 66 -10.54 3.66 -4.32
CA THR A 66 -10.65 5.11 -4.58
C THR A 66 -11.93 5.43 -5.34
N GLN A 67 -12.44 6.65 -5.17
CA GLN A 67 -13.46 7.24 -6.03
C GLN A 67 -12.86 8.21 -7.05
N PHE A 68 -11.54 8.36 -7.16
CA PHE A 68 -10.92 9.26 -8.12
C PHE A 68 -11.03 8.75 -9.57
N ASN A 69 -11.42 9.63 -10.50
CA ASN A 69 -11.38 9.34 -11.93
C ASN A 69 -10.89 10.53 -12.78
N GLY A 70 -9.64 10.96 -12.55
CA GLY A 70 -8.92 11.86 -13.47
C GLY A 70 -9.42 13.30 -13.55
N GLY A 71 -10.41 13.69 -12.73
CA GLY A 71 -11.00 15.03 -12.73
C GLY A 71 -12.34 15.14 -12.01
N TYR A 72 -13.00 14.00 -11.74
CA TYR A 72 -14.22 13.93 -10.95
C TYR A 72 -14.22 12.71 -10.02
N GLN A 73 -15.16 12.69 -9.08
CA GLN A 73 -15.37 11.61 -8.12
C GLN A 73 -16.46 10.64 -8.62
N LEU A 74 -16.20 9.35 -8.52
CA LEU A 74 -17.14 8.27 -8.83
C LEU A 74 -18.17 8.12 -7.71
N LYS A 75 -19.41 7.80 -8.07
CA LYS A 75 -20.48 7.48 -7.10
C LYS A 75 -20.18 6.20 -6.33
N THR A 76 -19.62 5.21 -7.02
CA THR A 76 -19.22 3.93 -6.43
C THR A 76 -17.69 3.84 -6.42
N PRO A 77 -17.07 3.44 -5.30
CA PRO A 77 -15.63 3.21 -5.25
C PRO A 77 -15.20 2.14 -6.24
N ARG A 78 -13.98 2.29 -6.78
CA ARG A 78 -13.30 1.27 -7.56
C ARG A 78 -12.09 0.77 -6.80
N SER A 79 -11.78 -0.50 -6.99
CA SER A 79 -10.60 -1.12 -6.40
C SER A 79 -9.65 -1.64 -7.47
N VAL A 80 -8.36 -1.58 -7.19
CA VAL A 80 -7.31 -2.25 -7.96
C VAL A 80 -6.42 -3.00 -6.98
N SER A 81 -6.07 -4.23 -7.32
CA SER A 81 -5.28 -5.11 -6.46
C SER A 81 -4.00 -5.55 -7.16
N GLN A 82 -2.92 -5.65 -6.40
CA GLN A 82 -1.63 -6.14 -6.85
C GLN A 82 -0.97 -6.96 -5.75
N THR A 83 -0.36 -8.09 -6.12
CA THR A 83 0.44 -8.87 -5.17
C THR A 83 1.76 -8.16 -4.91
N ILE A 84 2.11 -8.04 -3.63
CA ILE A 84 3.39 -7.52 -3.16
C ILE A 84 4.01 -8.55 -2.20
N LYS A 85 5.34 -8.59 -2.14
CA LYS A 85 6.06 -9.33 -1.11
C LYS A 85 6.53 -8.36 -0.04
N VAL A 86 6.11 -8.60 1.20
CA VAL A 86 6.71 -7.97 2.38
C VAL A 86 7.89 -8.85 2.75
N ALA A 87 9.10 -8.32 2.61
CA ALA A 87 10.29 -8.99 3.13
C ALA A 87 10.36 -8.79 4.65
N GLU A 88 10.95 -9.76 5.35
CA GLU A 88 11.37 -9.54 6.73
C GLU A 88 12.30 -8.33 6.75
N PRO A 89 12.23 -7.46 7.78
CA PRO A 89 13.29 -6.50 7.99
C PRO A 89 14.58 -7.31 8.07
N GLU A 90 15.48 -7.12 7.10
CA GLU A 90 16.84 -7.61 7.27
C GLU A 90 17.32 -6.99 8.58
N GLU A 91 17.45 -7.79 9.64
CA GLU A 91 18.46 -7.52 10.65
C GLU A 91 19.74 -7.33 9.83
N GLU A 92 20.37 -6.16 9.92
CA GLU A 92 21.72 -5.93 9.41
C GLU A 92 22.68 -6.89 10.12
N GLY A 93 22.64 -8.17 9.75
CA GLY A 93 23.58 -9.20 10.11
C GLY A 93 24.77 -9.03 9.18
N GLY A 94 25.77 -8.27 9.65
CA GLY A 94 26.94 -7.92 8.87
C GLY A 94 27.66 -9.11 8.23
N THR A 95 28.25 -8.85 7.07
CA THR A 95 29.36 -9.66 6.58
C THR A 95 30.67 -9.01 7.02
N PRO A 96 31.46 -9.65 7.90
CA PRO A 96 32.86 -9.30 8.12
C PRO A 96 33.74 -9.92 7.01
N GLY A 97 34.52 -9.09 6.32
CA GLY A 97 35.82 -9.46 5.76
C GLY A 97 35.90 -10.00 4.31
N GLY A 98 36.98 -9.57 3.63
CA GLY A 98 37.61 -10.19 2.45
C GLY A 98 37.49 -9.36 1.18
N VAL A 99 38.56 -8.83 0.55
CA VAL A 99 40.00 -9.16 0.55
C VAL A 99 40.85 -7.90 0.36
#